data_AF-A0A537ADA4-F1
#
_entry.id   AF-A0A537ADA4-F1
#
_cell.length_a   1.000
_cell.length_b   1.000
_cell.length_c   1.000
_cell.angle_alpha   90.00
_cell.angle_beta   90.00
_cell.angle_gamma   90.00
#
_symmetry.space_group_name_H-M   'P 1'
#
loop_
_entity.id
_entity.type
_entity.pdbx_description
1 polymer ?
#
loop_
_entity_poly.entity_id
_entity_poly.type
_entity_poly.pdbx_seq_one_letter_code
_entity_poly.pdbx_strand_id
1 'polypeptide(L)'
;MSMFIYVLMAFWAALGFAMNTRLSAMMARALAPTGALFTFIALWTGSLWGKPTWGTWWVWDARLTSELILLFLYFGFIALQASIDDRRRADRAGALLAIVGVVNIPIIYYSVKWWNTLHQGASVSFTQAPSMAATMFTGMILMALAFWMYSIAVALTRVRCEIVENE
;
A
#
# COMPACT_ATOMS: atom_id res chain seq x y z
N MET A 1 0.91 -1.85 -6.05
CA MET A 1 0.50 -2.75 -4.94
C MET A 1 0.38 -2.01 -3.62
N SER A 2 1.37 -1.20 -3.20
CA SER A 2 1.38 -0.41 -1.95
C SER A 2 0.04 0.28 -1.66
N MET A 3 -0.37 1.20 -2.55
CA MET A 3 -1.61 1.96 -2.41
C MET A 3 -2.87 1.07 -2.37
N PHE A 4 -2.95 0.09 -3.27
CA PHE A 4 -4.11 -0.80 -3.36
C PHE A 4 -4.30 -1.64 -2.09
N ILE A 5 -3.22 -2.20 -1.55
CA ILE A 5 -3.27 -2.96 -0.29
C ILE A 5 -3.67 -2.04 0.87
N TYR A 6 -3.28 -0.77 0.85
CA TYR A 6 -3.65 0.17 1.93
C TYR A 6 -5.15 0.45 1.89
N VAL A 7 -5.72 0.62 0.69
CA VAL A 7 -7.17 0.76 0.50
C VAL A 7 -7.91 -0.48 1.01
N LEU A 8 -7.44 -1.69 0.67
CA LEU A 8 -8.04 -2.93 1.18
C LEU A 8 -7.93 -3.04 2.70
N MET A 9 -6.77 -2.70 3.27
CA MET A 9 -6.54 -2.68 4.71
C MET A 9 -7.48 -1.68 5.39
N ALA A 10 -7.61 -0.47 4.86
CA ALA A 10 -8.53 0.56 5.37
C ALA A 10 -10.00 0.13 5.24
N PHE A 11 -10.39 -0.55 4.14
CA PHE A 11 -11.72 -1.12 3.97
C PHE A 11 -12.03 -2.14 5.07
N TRP A 12 -11.14 -3.10 5.30
CA TRP A 12 -11.31 -4.09 6.37
C TRP A 12 -11.31 -3.44 7.75
N ALA A 13 -10.47 -2.44 7.97
CA ALA A 13 -10.44 -1.71 9.22
C ALA A 13 -11.73 -0.91 9.47
N ALA A 14 -12.28 -0.27 8.44
CA ALA A 14 -13.58 0.41 8.50
C ALA A 14 -14.72 -0.58 8.80
N LEU A 15 -14.71 -1.74 8.15
CA LEU A 15 -15.70 -2.79 8.40
C LEU A 15 -15.61 -3.30 9.86
N GLY A 16 -14.39 -3.56 10.34
CA GLY A 16 -14.14 -3.97 11.73
C GLY A 16 -14.54 -2.89 12.74
N PHE A 17 -14.31 -1.62 12.42
CA PHE A 17 -14.69 -0.50 13.27
C PHE A 17 -16.21 -0.29 13.34
N ALA A 18 -16.90 -0.37 12.20
CA ALA A 18 -18.35 -0.14 12.11
C ALA A 18 -19.17 -1.34 12.59
N MET A 19 -18.77 -2.56 12.23
CA MET A 19 -19.53 -3.79 12.50
C MET A 19 -18.97 -4.62 13.66
N ASN A 20 -17.85 -4.21 14.26
CA ASN A 20 -17.20 -4.88 15.39
C ASN A 20 -16.84 -6.35 15.09
N THR A 21 -16.51 -6.65 13.83
CA THR A 21 -16.17 -7.98 13.31
C THR A 21 -14.70 -8.32 13.56
N ARG A 22 -14.44 -9.44 14.25
CA ARG A 22 -13.06 -9.89 14.58
C ARG A 22 -12.23 -10.20 13.34
N LEU A 23 -12.83 -10.88 12.37
CA LEU A 23 -12.15 -11.28 11.13
C LEU A 23 -11.64 -10.08 10.32
N SER A 24 -12.36 -8.97 10.35
CA SER A 24 -11.98 -7.76 9.61
C SER A 24 -10.71 -7.13 10.18
N ALA A 25 -10.57 -7.11 11.51
CA ALA A 25 -9.34 -6.66 12.15
C ALA A 25 -8.16 -7.60 11.85
N MET A 26 -8.38 -8.92 11.90
CA MET A 26 -7.36 -9.92 11.52
C MET A 26 -6.89 -9.73 10.07
N MET A 27 -7.82 -9.49 9.14
CA MET A 27 -7.49 -9.20 7.74
C MET A 27 -6.66 -7.92 7.59
N ALA A 28 -7.01 -6.84 8.30
CA ALA A 28 -6.23 -5.61 8.28
C ALA A 28 -4.79 -5.83 8.77
N ARG A 29 -4.62 -6.59 9.88
CA ARG A 29 -3.29 -7.00 10.39
C ARG A 29 -2.51 -7.84 9.39
N ALA A 30 -3.16 -8.82 8.76
CA ALA A 30 -2.52 -9.70 7.78
C ALA A 30 -2.02 -8.95 6.52
N LEU A 31 -2.72 -7.90 6.10
CA LEU A 31 -2.38 -7.09 4.93
C LEU A 31 -1.22 -6.12 5.18
N ALA A 32 -1.13 -5.55 6.38
CA ALA A 32 -0.21 -4.46 6.67
C ALA A 32 1.28 -4.77 6.34
N PRO A 33 1.86 -5.94 6.69
CA PRO A 33 3.26 -6.23 6.38
C PRO A 33 3.54 -6.31 4.88
N THR A 34 2.62 -6.89 4.09
CA THR A 34 2.76 -6.97 2.63
C THR A 34 2.69 -5.58 2.00
N GLY A 35 1.77 -4.74 2.47
CA GLY A 35 1.65 -3.36 2.02
C GLY A 35 2.90 -2.53 2.33
N ALA A 36 3.43 -2.65 3.54
CA ALA A 36 4.69 -2.01 3.97
C ALA A 36 5.86 -2.44 3.07
N LEU A 37 6.00 -3.75 2.82
CA LEU A 37 7.05 -4.31 1.97
C LEU A 37 7.00 -3.73 0.55
N PHE A 38 5.82 -3.70 -0.07
CA PHE A 38 5.68 -3.14 -1.42
C PHE A 38 5.96 -1.64 -1.48
N THR A 39 5.60 -0.90 -0.41
CA THR A 39 5.89 0.54 -0.33
C THR A 39 7.40 0.76 -0.21
N PHE A 40 8.09 -0.02 0.64
CA PHE A 40 9.54 0.03 0.76
C PHE A 40 10.25 -0.34 -0.55
N ILE A 41 9.86 -1.44 -1.20
CA ILE A 41 10.44 -1.85 -2.49
C ILE A 41 10.20 -0.77 -3.55
N ALA A 42 9.02 -0.15 -3.58
CA ALA A 42 8.71 0.91 -4.53
C ALA A 42 9.60 2.15 -4.33
N LEU A 43 9.79 2.59 -3.08
CA LEU A 43 10.69 3.70 -2.75
C LEU A 43 12.15 3.37 -3.07
N TRP A 44 12.61 2.17 -2.68
CA TRP A 44 13.98 1.74 -2.87
C TRP A 44 14.33 1.58 -4.34
N THR A 45 13.56 0.77 -5.08
CA THR A 45 13.81 0.54 -6.51
C THR A 45 13.49 1.76 -7.35
N GLY A 46 12.51 2.58 -6.95
CA GLY A 46 12.22 3.88 -7.56
C GLY A 46 13.39 4.86 -7.42
N SER A 47 14.04 4.90 -6.25
CA SER A 47 15.25 5.69 -6.04
C SER A 47 16.40 5.22 -6.95
N LEU A 48 16.60 3.90 -7.05
CA LEU A 48 17.61 3.32 -7.93
C LEU A 48 17.40 3.68 -9.40
N TRP A 49 16.13 3.69 -9.83
CA TRP A 49 15.75 4.09 -11.18
C TRP A 49 15.82 5.61 -11.40
N GLY A 50 15.50 6.41 -10.38
CA GLY A 50 15.54 7.87 -10.46
C GLY A 50 16.93 8.42 -10.76
N LYS A 51 18.00 7.78 -10.26
CA LYS A 51 19.37 8.24 -10.48
C LYS A 51 19.75 8.34 -11.96
N PRO A 52 19.63 7.28 -12.79
CA PRO A 52 19.93 7.37 -14.22
C PRO A 52 18.91 8.19 -15.01
N THR A 53 17.64 8.27 -14.59
CA THR A 53 16.60 8.98 -15.36
C THR A 53 16.55 10.48 -15.11
N TRP A 54 16.77 10.91 -13.87
CA TRP A 54 16.62 12.32 -13.45
C TRP A 54 17.88 12.90 -12.79
N GLY A 55 18.96 12.12 -12.68
CA GLY A 55 20.22 12.57 -12.09
C GLY A 55 20.26 12.57 -10.55
N THR A 56 19.17 12.24 -9.87
CA THR A 56 19.06 12.23 -8.40
C THR A 56 18.36 10.97 -7.89
N TRP A 57 18.76 10.50 -6.69
CA TRP A 57 18.14 9.37 -6.00
C TRP A 57 16.82 9.73 -5.34
N TRP A 58 16.64 11.00 -4.98
CA TRP A 58 15.49 11.48 -4.23
C TRP A 58 15.19 12.94 -4.55
N VAL A 59 13.90 13.27 -4.58
CA VAL A 59 13.40 14.64 -4.55
C VAL A 59 12.26 14.70 -3.55
N TRP A 60 12.17 15.82 -2.83
CA TRP A 60 11.08 16.07 -1.88
C TRP A 60 9.83 16.61 -2.60
N ASP A 61 9.37 15.86 -3.61
CA ASP A 61 8.15 16.19 -4.34
C ASP A 61 6.91 15.59 -3.68
N ALA A 62 5.73 16.01 -4.15
CA ALA A 62 4.45 15.57 -3.58
C ALA A 62 4.27 14.05 -3.65
N ARG A 63 4.82 13.37 -4.68
CA ARG A 63 4.61 11.94 -4.91
C ARG A 63 5.50 11.08 -4.02
N LEU A 64 6.80 11.33 -4.02
CA LEU A 64 7.75 10.57 -3.20
C LEU A 64 7.53 10.82 -1.72
N THR A 65 7.22 12.06 -1.34
CA THR A 65 6.94 12.40 0.06
C THR A 65 5.66 11.70 0.54
N SER A 66 4.59 11.68 -0.27
CA SER A 66 3.35 10.99 0.12
C SER A 66 3.48 9.46 0.12
N GLU A 67 4.26 8.87 -0.79
CA GLU A 67 4.57 7.42 -0.74
C GLU A 67 5.45 7.07 0.48
N LEU A 68 6.38 7.95 0.89
CA LEU A 68 7.12 7.79 2.15
C LEU A 68 6.21 7.88 3.37
N ILE A 69 5.27 8.85 3.39
CA ILE A 69 4.24 8.94 4.42
C ILE A 69 3.41 7.65 4.45
N LEU A 70 3.08 7.05 3.31
CA LEU A 70 2.39 5.76 3.24
C LEU A 70 3.18 4.65 3.94
N LEU A 71 4.50 4.60 3.76
CA LEU A 71 5.35 3.64 4.46
C LEU A 71 5.28 3.83 5.98
N PHE A 72 5.33 5.08 6.44
CA PHE A 72 5.19 5.38 7.87
C PHE A 72 3.79 5.11 8.40
N LEU A 73 2.74 5.27 7.60
CA LEU A 73 1.39 4.85 7.98
C LEU A 73 1.30 3.33 8.18
N TYR A 74 1.91 2.54 7.29
CA TYR A 74 2.01 1.09 7.48
C TYR A 74 2.79 0.72 8.75
N PHE A 75 3.96 1.33 8.97
CA PHE A 75 4.73 1.08 10.18
C PHE A 75 4.00 1.54 11.44
N GLY A 76 3.30 2.68 11.38
CA GLY A 76 2.46 3.17 12.47
C GLY A 76 1.35 2.20 12.80
N PHE A 77 0.66 1.65 11.79
CA PHE A 77 -0.36 0.61 11.99
C PHE A 77 0.24 -0.63 12.69
N ILE A 78 1.35 -1.16 12.18
CA ILE A 78 2.02 -2.35 12.72
C ILE A 78 2.51 -2.10 14.14
N ALA A 79 3.11 -0.94 14.41
CA ALA A 79 3.61 -0.56 15.72
C ALA A 79 2.48 -0.37 16.74
N LEU A 80 1.36 0.25 16.34
CA LEU A 80 0.17 0.35 17.21
C LEU A 80 -0.37 -1.03 17.58
N GLN A 81 -0.43 -1.94 16.62
CA GLN A 81 -0.89 -3.31 16.85
C GLN A 81 0.04 -4.11 17.76
N ALA A 82 1.34 -3.85 17.71
CA ALA A 82 2.34 -4.52 18.53
C ALA A 82 2.53 -3.91 19.93
N SER A 83 2.19 -2.63 20.12
CA SER A 83 2.46 -1.88 21.36
C SER A 83 1.31 -1.88 22.37
N ILE A 84 0.12 -2.35 21.98
CA ILE A 84 -1.08 -2.36 22.82
C ILE A 84 -1.44 -3.81 23.14
N ASP A 85 -1.36 -4.19 24.42
CA ASP A 85 -1.65 -5.56 24.88
C ASP A 85 -3.13 -5.95 24.68
N ASP A 86 -4.06 -5.02 24.95
CA ASP A 86 -5.48 -5.25 24.68
C ASP A 86 -5.73 -5.26 23.17
N ARG A 87 -5.93 -6.46 22.62
CA ARG A 87 -6.14 -6.69 21.18
C ARG A 87 -7.28 -5.86 20.60
N ARG A 88 -8.41 -5.71 21.30
CA ARG A 88 -9.56 -4.94 20.79
C ARG A 88 -9.26 -3.45 20.78
N ARG A 89 -8.52 -2.97 21.77
CA ARG A 89 -8.04 -1.58 21.81
C ARG A 89 -7.01 -1.32 20.70
N ALA A 90 -6.09 -2.26 20.48
CA ALA A 90 -5.11 -2.21 19.41
C ALA A 90 -5.79 -2.15 18.04
N ASP A 91 -6.79 -2.99 17.82
CA ASP A 91 -7.59 -3.03 16.59
C ASP A 91 -8.33 -1.72 16.32
N ARG A 92 -8.91 -1.10 17.35
CA ARG A 92 -9.58 0.20 17.21
C ARG A 92 -8.61 1.32 16.90
N ALA A 93 -7.46 1.35 17.58
CA ALA A 93 -6.42 2.35 17.34
C ALA A 93 -5.82 2.22 15.93
N GLY A 94 -5.46 0.99 15.53
CA GLY A 94 -5.00 0.69 14.18
C GLY A 94 -6.05 1.02 13.12
N ALA A 95 -7.32 0.72 13.38
CA ALA A 95 -8.39 1.03 12.44
C ALA A 95 -8.57 2.53 12.21
N LEU A 96 -8.54 3.34 13.27
CA LEU A 96 -8.58 4.79 13.15
C LEU A 96 -7.43 5.32 12.26
N LEU A 97 -6.20 4.85 12.51
CA LEU A 97 -5.03 5.23 11.71
C LEU A 97 -5.21 4.83 10.24
N ALA A 98 -5.66 3.60 9.97
CA ALA A 98 -5.85 3.11 8.61
C ALA A 98 -6.92 3.91 7.85
N ILE A 99 -8.06 4.18 8.49
CA ILE A 99 -9.18 4.93 7.90
C ILE A 99 -8.77 6.38 7.60
N VAL A 100 -8.14 7.07 8.55
CA VAL A 100 -7.67 8.45 8.33
C VAL A 100 -6.57 8.49 7.29
N GLY A 101 -5.62 7.55 7.37
CA GLY A 101 -4.47 7.48 6.46
C GLY A 101 -4.85 7.19 5.01
N VAL A 102 -6.05 6.64 4.73
CA VAL A 102 -6.49 6.36 3.34
C VAL A 102 -6.60 7.63 2.50
N VAL A 103 -6.78 8.80 3.15
CA VAL A 103 -6.77 10.12 2.50
C VAL A 103 -5.45 10.40 1.78
N ASN A 104 -4.35 9.78 2.21
CA ASN A 104 -3.06 9.90 1.53
C ASN A 104 -3.06 9.24 0.14
N ILE A 105 -3.94 8.26 -0.13
CA ILE A 105 -3.96 7.54 -1.41
C ILE A 105 -4.36 8.45 -2.58
N PRO A 106 -5.45 9.23 -2.51
CA PRO A 106 -5.73 10.27 -3.50
C PRO A 106 -4.58 11.27 -3.70
N ILE A 107 -3.90 11.66 -2.63
CA ILE A 107 -2.76 12.59 -2.70
C ILE A 107 -1.63 11.99 -3.54
N ILE A 108 -1.24 10.73 -3.28
CA ILE A 108 -0.22 10.03 -4.06
C ILE A 108 -0.67 9.90 -5.52
N TYR A 109 -1.90 9.45 -5.76
CA TYR A 109 -2.38 9.17 -7.11
C TYR A 109 -2.47 10.44 -7.98
N TYR A 110 -3.03 11.52 -7.43
CA TYR A 110 -3.20 12.79 -8.14
C TYR A 110 -2.01 13.73 -8.02
N SER A 111 -0.97 13.39 -7.25
CA SER A 111 0.25 14.20 -7.08
C SER A 111 0.85 14.70 -8.39
N VAL A 112 0.87 13.86 -9.42
CA VAL A 112 1.42 14.17 -10.75
C VAL A 112 0.54 15.11 -11.58
N LYS A 113 -0.72 15.29 -11.18
CA LYS A 113 -1.67 16.23 -11.83
C LYS A 113 -1.76 17.54 -11.05
N TRP A 114 -1.68 17.48 -9.72
CA TRP A 114 -1.82 18.65 -8.85
C TRP A 114 -0.54 19.45 -8.72
N TRP A 115 0.63 18.82 -8.84
CA TRP A 115 1.92 19.49 -8.75
C TRP A 115 2.82 19.21 -9.95
N ASN A 116 3.71 20.16 -10.21
CA ASN A 116 4.84 19.97 -11.12
C ASN A 116 5.85 19.06 -10.43
N THR A 117 5.90 17.80 -10.86
CA THR A 117 6.80 16.78 -10.35
C THR A 117 7.67 16.23 -11.47
N LEU A 118 8.77 15.54 -11.14
CA LEU A 118 9.56 14.79 -12.15
C LEU A 118 8.78 13.59 -12.72
N HIS A 119 7.70 13.20 -12.05
CA HIS A 119 6.91 12.03 -12.40
C HIS A 119 5.96 12.35 -13.55
N GLN A 120 6.05 11.56 -14.61
CA GLN A 120 5.14 11.64 -15.75
C GLN A 120 3.74 11.09 -15.42
N GLY A 121 2.77 11.47 -16.25
CA GLY A 121 1.40 10.94 -16.22
C GLY A 121 1.32 9.44 -16.57
N ALA A 122 0.11 8.90 -16.52
CA ALA A 122 -0.12 7.48 -16.77
C ALA A 122 0.17 7.09 -18.24
N SER A 123 0.98 6.05 -18.44
CA SER A 123 1.28 5.47 -19.76
C SER A 123 0.25 4.43 -20.23
N VAL A 124 -0.67 4.06 -19.35
CA VAL A 124 -1.78 3.13 -19.62
C VAL A 124 -3.08 3.89 -19.42
N SER A 125 -3.95 3.83 -20.43
CA SER A 125 -5.28 4.44 -20.42
C SER A 125 -6.33 3.39 -20.80
N PHE A 126 -7.55 3.55 -20.29
CA PHE A 126 -8.69 2.74 -20.72
C PHE A 126 -9.24 3.16 -22.10
N THR A 127 -8.92 4.37 -22.55
CA THR A 127 -9.49 4.97 -23.77
C THR A 127 -8.47 5.06 -24.91
N GLN A 128 -7.20 4.75 -24.65
CA GLN A 128 -6.11 4.90 -25.62
C GLN A 128 -5.18 3.70 -25.55
N ALA A 129 -4.52 3.39 -26.67
CA ALA A 129 -3.48 2.36 -26.69
C ALA A 129 -2.34 2.73 -25.72
N PRO A 130 -1.68 1.75 -25.06
CA PRO A 130 -0.55 2.01 -24.19
C PRO A 130 0.55 2.76 -24.92
N SER A 131 1.13 3.79 -24.29
CA SER A 131 2.19 4.60 -24.90
C SER A 131 3.59 3.95 -24.81
N MET A 132 3.65 2.64 -24.58
CA MET A 132 4.87 1.89 -24.30
C MET A 132 5.00 0.66 -25.20
N ALA A 133 6.23 0.20 -25.41
CA ALA A 133 6.50 -0.98 -26.24
C ALA A 133 5.75 -2.22 -25.71
N ALA A 134 5.27 -3.07 -26.63
CA ALA A 134 4.49 -4.26 -26.29
C ALA A 134 5.22 -5.19 -25.30
N THR A 135 6.52 -5.36 -25.47
CA THR A 135 7.36 -6.18 -24.57
C THR A 135 7.37 -5.65 -23.14
N MET A 136 7.49 -4.32 -22.96
CA MET A 136 7.42 -3.69 -21.64
C MET A 136 6.01 -3.84 -21.04
N PHE A 137 4.97 -3.67 -21.86
CA PHE A 137 3.59 -3.81 -21.41
C PHE A 137 3.29 -5.24 -20.93
N THR A 138 3.69 -6.26 -21.70
CA THR A 138 3.55 -7.67 -21.30
C THR A 138 4.31 -7.97 -20.00
N GLY A 139 5.54 -7.49 -19.86
CA GLY A 139 6.32 -7.64 -18.63
C GLY A 139 5.64 -7.00 -17.43
N MET A 140 5.09 -5.79 -17.60
CA MET A 140 4.33 -5.11 -16.56
C MET A 140 3.09 -5.88 -16.12
N ILE A 141 2.29 -6.41 -17.06
CA ILE A 141 1.09 -7.19 -16.72
C ILE A 141 1.45 -8.51 -16.04
N LEU A 142 2.46 -9.23 -16.54
CA LEU A 142 2.95 -10.47 -15.91
C LEU A 142 3.35 -10.22 -14.46
N MET A 143 4.17 -9.19 -14.21
CA MET A 143 4.62 -8.85 -12.86
C MET A 143 3.49 -8.33 -11.98
N ALA A 144 2.54 -7.57 -12.54
CA ALA A 144 1.35 -7.15 -11.81
C ALA A 144 0.56 -8.37 -11.30
N LEU A 145 0.26 -9.33 -12.18
CA LEU A 145 -0.44 -10.56 -11.81
C LEU A 145 0.34 -11.38 -10.78
N ALA A 146 1.66 -11.52 -10.96
CA ALA A 146 2.51 -12.23 -9.99
C ALA A 146 2.45 -11.59 -8.59
N PHE A 147 2.55 -10.27 -8.50
CA PHE A 147 2.45 -9.57 -7.22
C PHE A 147 1.06 -9.61 -6.60
N TRP A 148 0.00 -9.64 -7.41
CA TRP A 148 -1.36 -9.89 -6.93
C TRP A 148 -1.49 -11.27 -6.31
N MET A 149 -1.08 -12.31 -7.04
CA MET A 149 -1.13 -13.70 -6.56
C MET A 149 -0.30 -13.88 -5.29
N TYR A 150 0.90 -13.31 -5.23
CA TYR A 150 1.73 -13.30 -4.03
C TYR A 150 1.02 -12.62 -2.86
N SER A 151 0.44 -11.43 -3.08
CA SER A 151 -0.22 -10.67 -2.02
C SER A 151 -1.42 -11.42 -1.44
N ILE A 152 -2.23 -12.03 -2.32
CA ILE A 152 -3.38 -12.85 -1.92
C ILE A 152 -2.91 -14.06 -1.12
N ALA A 153 -1.97 -14.84 -1.65
CA ALA A 153 -1.48 -16.04 -0.98
C ALA A 153 -0.95 -15.73 0.41
N VAL A 154 -0.07 -14.73 0.53
CA VAL A 154 0.55 -14.36 1.81
C VAL A 154 -0.48 -13.77 2.79
N ALA A 155 -1.42 -12.93 2.33
CA ALA A 155 -2.46 -12.39 3.20
C ALA A 155 -3.38 -13.49 3.75
N LEU A 156 -3.77 -14.46 2.91
CA LEU A 156 -4.58 -15.60 3.33
C LEU A 156 -3.83 -16.53 4.29
N THR A 157 -2.53 -16.75 4.08
CA THR A 157 -1.71 -17.51 5.03
C THR A 157 -1.61 -16.80 6.37
N ARG A 158 -1.36 -15.48 6.41
CA ARG A 158 -1.26 -14.73 7.66
C ARG A 158 -2.58 -14.65 8.41
N VAL A 159 -3.70 -14.41 7.73
CA VAL A 159 -4.99 -14.38 8.42
C VAL A 159 -5.35 -15.75 8.99
N ARG A 160 -4.97 -16.84 8.30
CA ARG A 160 -5.14 -18.19 8.85
C ARG A 160 -4.36 -18.39 10.15
N CYS A 161 -3.10 -17.95 10.20
CA CYS A 161 -2.31 -18.00 11.44
C CYS A 161 -2.95 -17.16 12.56
N GLU A 162 -3.39 -15.94 12.24
CA GLU A 162 -4.09 -15.07 13.18
C GLU A 162 -5.39 -15.69 13.71
N ILE A 163 -6.17 -16.37 12.86
CA ILE A 163 -7.39 -17.07 13.30
C ILE A 163 -7.04 -18.14 14.33
N VAL A 164 -6.04 -18.98 14.03
CA VAL A 164 -5.60 -20.07 14.94
C VAL A 164 -5.04 -19.54 16.26
N GLU A 165 -4.33 -18.41 16.26
CA GLU A 165 -3.83 -17.79 17.49
C GLU A 165 -4.91 -17.15 18.36
N ASN A 166 -6.09 -16.86 17.80
CA ASN A 166 -7.23 -16.25 18.50
C ASN A 166 -8.36 -17.26 18.80
N GLU A 167 -8.17 -18.55 18.50
CA GLU A 167 -8.98 -19.68 18.98
C GLU A 167 -8.51 -20.13 20.36
#